data_AF-A0A1H4QZ94-F1
#
_entry.id   AF-A0A1H4QZ94-F1
#
_cell.length_a   1.000
_cell.length_b   1.000
_cell.length_c   1.000
_cell.angle_alpha   90.00
_cell.angle_beta   90.00
_cell.angle_gamma   90.00
#
_symmetry.space_group_name_H-M   'P 1'
#
loop_
_entity.id
_entity.type
_entity.pdbx_description
1 polymer ?
#
loop_
_entity_poly.entity_id
_entity_poly.type
_entity_poly.pdbx_seq_one_letter_code
_entity_poly.pdbx_strand_id
1 'polypeptide(L)'
;MSFPAGGGDRRRGGTRPGAGDYAGGDGAVVAEVERWWRAGDLLANCALTELLGRAGVKGEGLDDVGGLRRGLRAAVHDGGVRAELVEWCAIVAERRGGRDDRNPRLWLADVTEHLSRPFGAGAVAGEVLEELRRAVTAADAALAAARPQPEMVHPDDEMLTLLDNYSRARARVLRH
;
A
#
# COMPACT_ATOMS: atom_id res chain seq x y z
N MET A 1 -21.16 -5.49 7.48
CA MET A 1 -19.84 -5.95 7.02
C MET A 1 -19.09 -6.41 8.26
N SER A 2 -18.68 -7.68 8.36
CA SER A 2 -18.08 -8.21 9.58
C SER A 2 -16.58 -7.91 9.64
N PHE A 3 -16.16 -7.15 10.65
CA PHE A 3 -14.75 -7.01 11.03
C PHE A 3 -14.33 -8.22 11.89
N PRO A 4 -13.26 -8.95 11.55
CA PRO A 4 -12.76 -10.01 12.43
C PRO A 4 -11.93 -9.41 13.57
N ALA A 5 -12.29 -9.80 14.79
CA ALA A 5 -11.52 -9.56 16.01
C ALA A 5 -10.22 -10.38 15.98
N GLY A 6 -9.12 -9.76 16.43
CA GLY A 6 -7.82 -10.41 16.52
C GLY A 6 -7.76 -11.51 17.58
N GLY A 7 -6.95 -12.53 17.32
CA GLY A 7 -6.52 -13.50 18.31
C GLY A 7 -5.71 -14.65 17.70
N GLY A 8 -4.43 -14.75 18.07
CA GLY A 8 -3.73 -16.03 18.15
C GLY A 8 -2.73 -16.35 17.05
N ASP A 9 -1.51 -15.84 17.22
CA ASP A 9 -0.27 -16.33 16.63
C ASP A 9 -0.12 -17.87 16.71
N ARG A 10 0.20 -18.50 15.57
CA ARG A 10 1.25 -19.53 15.47
C ARG A 10 1.46 -19.96 14.01
N ARG A 11 2.65 -19.61 13.51
CA ARG A 11 3.47 -20.38 12.57
C ARG A 11 2.84 -20.70 11.20
N ARG A 12 2.90 -19.73 10.29
CA ARG A 12 3.43 -20.04 8.97
C ARG A 12 4.84 -19.49 8.91
N GLY A 13 5.82 -20.39 8.89
CA GLY A 13 7.15 -20.09 8.39
C GLY A 13 7.01 -19.70 6.92
N GLY A 14 6.70 -18.44 6.67
CA GLY A 14 7.00 -17.82 5.40
C GLY A 14 8.48 -17.54 5.45
N THR A 15 9.27 -18.42 4.84
CA THR A 15 10.65 -18.15 4.49
C THR A 15 10.71 -16.73 3.95
N ARG A 16 11.51 -15.86 4.59
CA ARG A 16 11.91 -14.58 4.01
C ARG A 16 12.31 -14.87 2.57
N PRO A 17 11.74 -14.21 1.56
CA PRO A 17 12.44 -14.16 0.29
C PRO A 17 13.69 -13.33 0.57
N GLY A 18 14.79 -14.01 0.89
CA GLY A 18 16.09 -13.41 0.82
C GLY A 18 16.32 -12.98 -0.62
N ALA A 19 17.27 -12.09 -0.84
CA ALA A 19 17.69 -11.64 -2.18
C ALA A 19 18.05 -12.79 -3.16
N GLY A 20 18.08 -14.05 -2.71
CA GLY A 20 18.25 -15.27 -3.51
C GLY A 20 16.99 -16.05 -3.92
N ASP A 21 15.77 -15.67 -3.51
CA ASP A 21 14.54 -16.45 -3.81
C ASP A 21 13.84 -16.07 -5.14
N TYR A 22 14.41 -15.15 -5.91
CA TYR A 22 13.95 -14.86 -7.28
C TYR A 22 14.47 -15.90 -8.29
N ALA A 23 14.20 -17.18 -8.00
CA ALA A 23 14.37 -18.29 -8.94
C ALA A 23 13.26 -18.32 -10.02
N GLY A 24 12.35 -17.33 -10.01
CA GLY A 24 11.37 -17.11 -11.06
C GLY A 24 12.01 -16.40 -12.26
N GLY A 25 11.80 -16.95 -13.46
CA GLY A 25 12.19 -16.28 -14.70
C GLY A 25 11.56 -14.89 -14.85
N ASP A 26 11.92 -14.18 -15.91
CA ASP A 26 11.55 -12.79 -16.20
C ASP A 26 10.10 -12.41 -15.85
N GLY A 27 9.13 -13.30 -16.12
CA GLY A 27 7.71 -13.09 -15.79
C GLY A 27 7.41 -12.92 -14.30
N ALA A 28 8.16 -13.57 -13.40
CA ALA A 28 7.99 -13.42 -11.96
C ALA A 28 8.46 -12.05 -11.47
N VAL A 29 9.59 -11.56 -11.98
CA VAL A 29 10.12 -10.23 -11.67
C VAL A 29 9.13 -9.16 -12.15
N VAL A 30 8.59 -9.28 -13.36
CA VAL A 30 7.58 -8.34 -13.88
C VAL A 30 6.33 -8.30 -13.00
N ALA A 31 5.82 -9.46 -12.56
CA ALA A 31 4.64 -9.53 -11.72
C ALA A 31 4.87 -8.94 -10.31
N GLU A 32 6.05 -9.18 -9.75
CA GLU A 32 6.48 -8.62 -8.47
C GLU A 32 6.57 -7.09 -8.53
N VAL A 33 7.25 -6.55 -9.55
CA VAL A 33 7.40 -5.10 -9.74
C VAL A 33 6.05 -4.44 -9.95
N GLU A 34 5.17 -5.02 -10.75
CA GLU A 34 3.81 -4.52 -10.95
C GLU A 34 3.00 -4.50 -9.65
N ARG A 35 3.12 -5.54 -8.82
CA ARG A 35 2.43 -5.58 -7.53
C ARG A 35 2.85 -4.41 -6.64
N TRP A 36 4.17 -4.20 -6.51
CA TRP A 36 4.69 -3.11 -5.71
C TRP A 36 4.35 -1.73 -6.29
N TRP A 37 4.40 -1.59 -7.61
CA TRP A 37 4.04 -0.35 -8.29
C TRP A 37 2.58 0.05 -8.02
N ARG A 38 1.65 -0.91 -8.14
CA ARG A 38 0.22 -0.70 -7.82
C ARG A 38 -0.03 -0.35 -6.38
N ALA A 39 0.85 -0.80 -5.50
CA ALA A 39 0.71 -0.56 -4.09
C ALA A 39 1.09 0.88 -3.70
N GLY A 40 1.59 1.70 -4.65
CA GLY A 40 1.50 3.17 -4.61
C GLY A 40 2.59 3.88 -3.80
N ASP A 41 3.74 3.24 -3.56
CA ASP A 41 4.89 3.92 -2.95
C ASP A 41 5.48 4.88 -3.98
N LEU A 42 5.23 6.18 -3.83
CA LEU A 42 5.68 7.20 -4.76
C LEU A 42 7.20 7.22 -4.90
N LEU A 43 7.95 7.01 -3.80
CA LEU A 43 9.40 7.00 -3.86
C LEU A 43 9.91 5.76 -4.61
N ALA A 44 9.33 4.60 -4.34
CA ALA A 44 9.64 3.39 -5.07
C ALA A 44 9.29 3.53 -6.56
N ASN A 45 8.15 4.13 -6.88
CA ASN A 45 7.70 4.35 -8.25
C ASN A 45 8.56 5.36 -9.00
N CYS A 46 9.05 6.41 -8.33
CA CYS A 46 10.06 7.31 -8.89
C CYS A 46 11.37 6.56 -9.16
N ALA A 47 11.89 5.82 -8.19
CA ALA A 47 13.12 5.03 -8.37
C ALA A 47 12.99 3.99 -9.50
N LEU A 48 11.82 3.35 -9.63
CA LEU A 48 11.53 2.44 -10.73
C LEU A 48 11.53 3.16 -12.09
N THR A 49 10.94 4.35 -12.14
CA THR A 49 10.91 5.17 -13.36
C THR A 49 12.31 5.58 -13.79
N GLU A 50 13.17 5.97 -12.84
CA GLU A 50 14.58 6.29 -13.09
C GLU A 50 15.37 5.07 -13.58
N LEU A 51 15.18 3.91 -12.95
CA LEU A 51 15.79 2.65 -13.35
C LEU A 51 15.41 2.30 -14.80
N LEU A 52 14.12 2.34 -15.13
CA LEU A 52 13.63 2.07 -16.48
C LEU A 52 14.10 3.10 -17.49
N GLY A 53 14.19 4.37 -17.10
CA GLY A 53 14.75 5.44 -17.92
C GLY A 53 16.22 5.21 -18.27
N ARG A 54 17.04 4.78 -17.30
CA ARG A 54 18.45 4.38 -17.54
C ARG A 54 18.56 3.17 -18.46
N ALA A 55 17.61 2.23 -18.38
CA ALA A 55 17.52 1.07 -19.25
C ALA A 55 17.02 1.41 -20.68
N GLY A 56 16.73 2.68 -20.98
CA GLY A 56 16.26 3.12 -22.31
C GLY A 56 14.77 2.89 -22.56
N VAL A 57 14.00 2.52 -21.53
CA VAL A 57 12.53 2.46 -21.61
C VAL A 57 12.01 3.90 -21.53
N LYS A 58 11.45 4.40 -22.63
CA LYS A 58 10.86 5.74 -22.67
C LYS A 58 9.64 5.78 -21.75
N GLY A 59 9.55 6.80 -20.89
CA GLY A 59 8.51 6.95 -19.87
C GLY A 59 7.08 7.15 -20.39
N GLU A 60 6.88 7.25 -21.71
CA GLU A 60 5.57 7.33 -22.35
C GLU A 60 4.80 6.01 -22.12
N GLY A 61 3.95 5.97 -21.09
CA GLY A 61 3.13 4.81 -20.72
C GLY A 61 3.43 4.18 -19.35
N LEU A 62 4.30 4.75 -18.52
CA LEU A 62 4.46 4.27 -17.14
C LEU A 62 3.31 4.69 -16.21
N ASP A 63 2.41 5.52 -16.72
CA ASP A 63 1.25 6.06 -16.00
C ASP A 63 0.11 5.05 -15.90
N ASP A 64 0.14 4.00 -16.72
CA ASP A 64 -0.84 2.93 -16.75
C ASP A 64 -0.18 1.54 -16.67
N VAL A 65 -0.90 0.58 -16.10
CA VAL A 65 -0.43 -0.80 -15.90
C VAL A 65 0.02 -1.45 -17.22
N GLY A 66 -0.65 -1.15 -18.33
CA GLY A 66 -0.38 -1.74 -19.63
C GLY A 66 0.95 -1.26 -20.21
N GLY A 67 1.23 0.04 -20.12
CA GLY A 67 2.53 0.58 -20.53
C GLY A 67 3.65 0.17 -19.59
N LEU A 68 3.44 0.14 -18.26
CA LEU A 68 4.41 -0.42 -17.30
C LEU A 68 4.79 -1.85 -17.64
N ARG A 69 3.81 -2.74 -17.86
CA ARG A 69 4.06 -4.15 -18.23
C ARG A 69 4.82 -4.30 -19.55
N ARG A 70 4.64 -3.38 -20.50
CA ARG A 70 5.39 -3.40 -21.77
C ARG A 70 6.83 -2.97 -21.54
N GLY A 71 7.04 -1.88 -20.79
CA GLY A 71 8.37 -1.39 -20.43
C GLY A 71 9.17 -2.44 -19.66
N LEU A 72 8.58 -3.05 -18.63
CA LEU A 72 9.23 -4.10 -17.84
C LEU A 72 9.60 -5.31 -18.68
N ARG A 73 8.72 -5.76 -19.58
CA ARG A 73 9.02 -6.90 -20.48
C ARG A 73 10.13 -6.59 -21.48
N ALA A 74 10.25 -5.35 -21.94
CA ALA A 74 11.35 -4.94 -22.80
C ALA A 74 12.68 -4.89 -22.03
N ALA A 75 12.65 -4.43 -20.78
CA ALA A 75 13.86 -4.21 -19.97
C ALA A 75 14.39 -5.49 -19.30
N VAL A 76 13.50 -6.41 -18.87
CA VAL A 76 13.87 -7.58 -18.05
C VAL A 76 14.74 -8.60 -18.78
N HIS A 77 14.79 -8.55 -20.12
CA HIS A 77 15.68 -9.38 -20.91
C HIS A 77 17.16 -8.97 -20.81
N ASP A 78 17.44 -7.73 -20.36
CA ASP A 78 18.77 -7.31 -19.97
C ASP A 78 19.06 -7.83 -18.56
N GLY A 79 20.09 -8.68 -18.43
CA GLY A 79 20.44 -9.31 -17.17
C GLY A 79 20.86 -8.32 -16.07
N GLY A 80 21.44 -7.18 -16.43
CA GLY A 80 21.78 -6.11 -15.49
C GLY A 80 20.52 -5.41 -14.97
N VAL A 81 19.62 -5.03 -15.88
CA VAL A 81 18.34 -4.41 -15.53
C VAL A 81 17.47 -5.35 -14.68
N ARG A 82 17.45 -6.65 -15.02
CA ARG A 82 16.76 -7.68 -14.24
C ARG A 82 17.28 -7.75 -12.80
N ALA A 83 18.60 -7.69 -12.61
CA ALA A 83 19.19 -7.72 -11.27
C ALA A 83 18.80 -6.48 -10.46
N GLU A 84 18.82 -5.29 -11.08
CA GLU A 84 18.40 -4.04 -10.44
C GLU A 84 16.89 -4.06 -10.08
N LEU A 85 16.04 -4.63 -10.93
CA LEU A 85 14.60 -4.79 -10.62
C LEU A 85 14.36 -5.74 -9.44
N VAL A 86 15.14 -6.81 -9.35
CA VAL A 86 15.12 -7.74 -8.21
C VAL A 86 15.54 -7.03 -6.92
N GLU A 87 16.63 -6.27 -6.97
CA GLU A 87 17.12 -5.48 -5.84
C GLU A 87 16.09 -4.42 -5.42
N TRP A 88 15.49 -3.72 -6.38
CA TRP A 88 14.41 -2.77 -6.13
C TRP A 88 13.24 -3.43 -5.39
N CYS A 89 12.78 -4.62 -5.82
CA CYS A 89 11.72 -5.36 -5.15
C CYS A 89 12.10 -5.71 -3.70
N ALA A 90 13.34 -6.11 -3.45
CA ALA A 90 13.82 -6.43 -2.11
C ALA A 90 13.83 -5.19 -1.20
N ILE A 91 14.29 -4.04 -1.71
CA ILE A 91 14.28 -2.76 -0.98
C ILE A 91 12.84 -2.35 -0.64
N VAL A 92 11.92 -2.44 -1.60
CA VAL A 92 10.51 -2.09 -1.37
C VAL A 92 9.86 -3.03 -0.35
N ALA A 93 10.12 -4.34 -0.46
CA ALA A 93 9.62 -5.33 0.48
C ALA A 93 10.15 -5.10 1.91
N GLU A 94 11.43 -4.77 2.04
CA GLU A 94 12.06 -4.43 3.33
C GLU A 94 11.46 -3.16 3.92
N ARG A 95 11.36 -2.08 3.12
CA ARG A 95 10.74 -0.81 3.56
C ARG A 95 9.29 -0.99 4.02
N ARG A 96 8.56 -1.90 3.37
CA ARG A 96 7.16 -2.20 3.72
C ARG A 96 7.03 -3.30 4.77
N GLY A 97 8.14 -3.78 5.32
CA GLY A 97 8.17 -4.77 6.40
C GLY A 97 7.51 -6.09 6.03
N GLY A 98 7.53 -6.47 4.75
CA GLY A 98 6.89 -7.69 4.24
C GLY A 98 5.36 -7.69 4.32
N ARG A 99 4.72 -6.52 4.45
CA ARG A 99 3.25 -6.43 4.38
C ARG A 99 2.80 -6.42 2.93
N ASP A 100 2.17 -7.50 2.51
CA ASP A 100 1.20 -7.43 1.43
C ASP A 100 -0.02 -6.60 1.92
N ASP A 101 -0.69 -5.97 0.95
CA ASP A 101 -2.08 -5.51 0.99
C ASP A 101 -2.60 -4.54 2.07
N ARG A 102 -2.33 -3.25 1.84
CA ARG A 102 -3.32 -2.30 1.27
C ARG A 102 -2.64 -0.96 1.04
N ASN A 103 -2.91 -0.33 -0.10
CA ASN A 103 -2.55 1.07 -0.32
C ASN A 103 -3.14 1.88 0.86
N PRO A 104 -2.31 2.51 1.72
CA PRO A 104 -2.79 3.21 2.90
C PRO A 104 -3.79 4.30 2.55
N ARG A 105 -3.68 4.90 1.35
CA ARG A 105 -4.63 5.90 0.86
C ARG A 105 -6.02 5.32 0.62
N LEU A 106 -6.11 4.23 -0.14
CA LEU A 106 -7.39 3.59 -0.44
C LEU A 106 -8.07 3.10 0.83
N TRP A 107 -7.30 2.44 1.70
CA TRP A 107 -7.82 1.98 2.97
C TRP A 107 -8.30 3.12 3.87
N LEU A 108 -7.53 4.21 3.98
CA LEU A 108 -7.89 5.36 4.81
C LEU A 108 -9.11 6.10 4.26
N ALA A 109 -9.25 6.17 2.93
CA ALA A 109 -10.44 6.70 2.27
C ALA A 109 -11.69 5.85 2.60
N ASP A 110 -11.61 4.52 2.44
CA ASP A 110 -12.72 3.60 2.74
C ASP A 110 -13.17 3.70 4.20
N VAL A 111 -12.21 3.70 5.14
CA VAL A 111 -12.50 3.86 6.57
C VAL A 111 -13.17 5.21 6.84
N THR A 112 -12.65 6.29 6.25
CA THR A 112 -13.21 7.63 6.44
C THR A 112 -14.64 7.74 5.92
N GLU A 113 -14.93 7.14 4.76
CA GLU A 113 -16.30 7.07 4.23
C GLU A 113 -17.21 6.28 5.17
N HIS A 114 -16.77 5.10 5.62
CA HIS A 114 -17.52 4.27 6.56
C HIS A 114 -17.85 5.02 7.86
N LEU A 115 -16.89 5.76 8.43
CA LEU A 115 -17.10 6.56 9.64
C LEU A 115 -18.06 7.73 9.43
N SER A 116 -18.10 8.29 8.22
CA SER A 116 -18.88 9.50 7.92
C SER A 116 -20.31 9.20 7.47
N ARG A 117 -20.53 8.07 6.79
CA ARG A 117 -21.80 7.70 6.15
C ARG A 117 -23.01 7.72 7.10
N PRO A 118 -22.95 7.17 8.32
CA PRO A 118 -24.11 7.16 9.22
C PRO A 118 -24.57 8.56 9.65
N PHE A 119 -23.65 9.52 9.72
CA PHE A 119 -23.96 10.89 10.13
C PHE A 119 -24.57 11.75 9.01
N GLY A 120 -24.54 11.29 7.76
CA GLY A 120 -25.24 11.93 6.65
C GLY A 120 -26.75 11.65 6.64
N ALA A 121 -27.20 10.61 7.36
CA ALA A 121 -28.59 10.13 7.34
C ALA A 121 -29.44 10.59 8.53
N GLY A 122 -28.87 11.36 9.48
CA GLY A 122 -29.57 11.86 10.66
C GLY A 122 -29.09 11.22 11.97
N ALA A 123 -30.02 10.85 12.86
CA ALA A 123 -29.69 10.28 14.16
C ALA A 123 -29.02 8.91 14.01
N VAL A 124 -27.83 8.75 14.60
CA VAL A 124 -27.08 7.50 14.59
C VAL A 124 -27.55 6.62 15.75
N ALA A 125 -27.97 5.39 15.46
CA ALA A 125 -28.37 4.42 16.49
C ALA A 125 -27.17 4.04 17.38
N GLY A 126 -27.42 3.77 18.66
CA GLY A 126 -26.36 3.45 19.64
C GLY A 126 -25.49 2.24 19.24
N GLU A 127 -26.10 1.20 18.66
CA GLU A 127 -25.38 0.01 18.19
C GLU A 127 -24.43 0.33 17.02
N VAL A 128 -24.85 1.20 16.11
CA VAL A 128 -24.03 1.70 15.00
C VAL A 128 -22.88 2.52 15.56
N LEU A 129 -23.12 3.36 16.56
CA LEU A 129 -22.08 4.15 17.20
C LEU A 129 -20.99 3.28 17.86
N GLU A 130 -21.37 2.18 18.52
CA GLU A 130 -20.42 1.21 19.07
C GLU A 130 -19.62 0.47 18.00
N GLU A 131 -20.21 0.18 16.83
CA GLU A 131 -19.48 -0.35 15.67
C GLU A 131 -18.46 0.68 15.16
N LEU A 132 -18.86 1.94 15.02
CA LEU A 132 -17.97 3.01 14.58
C LEU A 132 -16.81 3.24 15.56
N ARG A 133 -17.04 3.17 16.88
CA ARG A 133 -15.99 3.26 17.90
C ARG A 133 -14.98 2.10 17.81
N ARG A 134 -15.45 0.88 17.51
CA ARG A 134 -14.57 -0.26 17.23
C ARG A 134 -13.77 -0.06 15.95
N ALA A 135 -14.40 0.46 14.89
CA ALA A 135 -13.72 0.78 13.64
C ALA A 135 -12.63 1.85 13.84
N VAL A 136 -12.88 2.90 14.64
CA VAL A 136 -11.87 3.89 15.04
C VAL A 136 -10.69 3.24 15.77
N THR A 137 -10.95 2.38 16.75
CA THR A 137 -9.88 1.69 17.49
C THR A 137 -9.00 0.85 16.55
N ALA A 138 -9.62 0.09 15.64
CA ALA A 138 -8.90 -0.72 14.66
C ALA A 138 -8.10 0.15 13.68
N ALA A 139 -8.66 1.27 13.23
CA ALA A 139 -7.99 2.20 12.32
C ALA A 139 -6.82 2.93 12.98
N ASP A 140 -6.96 3.39 14.22
CA ASP A 140 -5.87 4.00 15.00
C ASP A 140 -4.70 3.02 15.17
N ALA A 141 -4.99 1.74 15.45
CA ALA A 141 -3.97 0.69 15.55
C ALA A 141 -3.26 0.44 14.20
N ALA A 142 -4.02 0.39 13.11
CA ALA A 142 -3.48 0.20 11.76
C ALA A 142 -2.61 1.40 11.32
N LEU A 143 -3.04 2.63 11.58
CA LEU A 143 -2.25 3.85 11.33
C LEU A 143 -0.96 3.86 12.15
N ALA A 144 -1.02 3.50 13.43
CA ALA A 144 0.16 3.38 14.28
C ALA A 144 1.15 2.34 13.72
N ALA A 145 0.64 1.20 13.26
CA ALA A 145 1.45 0.17 12.61
C ALA A 145 1.99 0.63 11.25
N ALA A 146 1.28 1.48 10.51
CA ALA A 146 1.68 2.01 9.21
C ALA A 146 2.66 3.19 9.32
N ARG A 147 2.84 3.80 10.50
CA ARG A 147 3.75 4.94 10.73
C ARG A 147 5.17 4.78 10.16
N PRO A 148 5.81 3.59 10.19
CA PRO A 148 7.14 3.41 9.60
C PRO A 148 7.14 3.39 8.06
N GLN A 149 5.97 3.31 7.41
CA GLN A 149 5.88 3.26 5.96
C GLN A 149 6.28 4.61 5.35
N PRO A 150 6.98 4.63 4.20
CA PRO A 150 7.45 5.84 3.54
C PRO A 150 6.36 6.91 3.37
N GLU A 151 5.16 6.48 2.96
CA GLU A 151 4.00 7.32 2.71
C GLU A 151 3.48 8.00 4.00
N MET A 152 3.82 7.45 5.15
CA MET A 152 3.47 7.97 6.48
C MET A 152 4.62 8.74 7.14
N VAL A 153 5.88 8.44 6.77
CA VAL A 153 7.07 9.16 7.24
C VAL A 153 7.20 10.51 6.53
N HIS A 154 6.87 10.56 5.22
CA HIS A 154 6.87 11.77 4.41
C HIS A 154 5.55 11.86 3.63
N PRO A 155 4.42 12.15 4.30
CA PRO A 155 3.13 12.24 3.64
C PRO A 155 3.10 13.42 2.68
N ASP A 156 2.62 13.16 1.46
CA ASP A 156 2.32 14.20 0.50
C ASP A 156 0.94 14.85 0.78
N ASP A 157 0.60 15.89 0.03
CA ASP A 157 -0.63 16.67 0.24
C ASP A 157 -1.89 15.81 0.18
N GLU A 158 -1.91 14.78 -0.68
CA GLU A 158 -3.02 13.83 -0.77
C GLU A 158 -3.15 13.00 0.52
N MET A 159 -2.04 12.41 1.00
CA MET A 159 -2.05 11.64 2.25
C MET A 159 -2.40 12.53 3.45
N LEU A 160 -1.87 13.76 3.51
CA LEU A 160 -2.22 14.74 4.55
C LEU A 160 -3.72 15.05 4.55
N THR A 161 -4.31 15.21 3.36
CA THR A 161 -5.76 15.44 3.21
C THR A 161 -6.57 14.24 3.72
N LEU A 162 -6.15 13.02 3.41
CA LEU A 162 -6.83 11.81 3.90
C LEU A 162 -6.71 11.66 5.42
N LEU A 163 -5.54 11.97 6.00
CA LEU A 163 -5.33 11.96 7.45
C LEU A 163 -6.19 13.01 8.17
N ASP A 164 -6.33 14.20 7.61
CA ASP A 164 -7.21 15.25 8.14
C ASP A 164 -8.69 14.83 8.06
N ASN A 165 -9.13 14.29 6.93
CA ASN A 165 -10.49 13.79 6.75
C ASN A 165 -10.82 12.67 7.75
N TYR A 166 -9.91 11.71 7.92
CA TYR A 166 -10.03 10.66 8.93
C TYR A 166 -10.12 11.27 10.34
N SER A 167 -9.25 12.22 10.68
CA SER A 167 -9.23 12.87 11.99
C SER A 167 -10.56 13.56 12.32
N ARG A 168 -11.19 14.21 11.33
CA ARG A 168 -12.52 14.82 11.46
C ARG A 168 -13.62 13.77 11.66
N ALA A 169 -13.62 12.70 10.87
CA ALA A 169 -14.61 11.62 10.99
C ALA A 169 -14.48 10.91 12.35
N ARG A 170 -13.25 10.60 12.77
CA ARG A 170 -12.90 10.07 14.09
C ARG A 170 -13.41 10.97 15.21
N ALA A 171 -13.11 12.27 15.15
CA ALA A 171 -13.55 13.21 16.17
C ALA A 171 -15.08 13.27 16.27
N ARG A 172 -15.79 13.13 15.15
CA ARG A 172 -17.26 13.10 15.13
C ARG A 172 -17.83 11.87 15.82
N VAL A 173 -17.26 10.69 15.55
CA VAL A 173 -17.64 9.42 16.20
C VAL A 173 -17.41 9.48 17.71
N LEU A 174 -16.28 10.04 18.16
CA LEU A 174 -15.91 10.07 19.58
C LEU A 174 -16.65 11.13 20.40
N ARG A 175 -17.36 12.08 19.76
CA ARG A 175 -18.15 13.13 20.43
C ARG A 175 -19.61 12.75 20.64
N HIS A 176 -20.08 11.70 19.98
CA HIS A 176 -21.38 11.06 20.23
C HIS A 176 -21.13 9.89 21.17
#